data_AF-A0A167MUV1-F1
#
_entry.id   AF-A0A167MUV1-F1
#
_cell.length_a   1.000
_cell.length_b   1.000
_cell.length_c   1.000
_cell.angle_alpha   90.00
_cell.angle_beta   90.00
_cell.angle_gamma   90.00
#
_symmetry.space_group_name_H-M   'P 1'
#
loop_
_entity.id
_entity.type
_entity.pdbx_description
1 polymer ?
#
loop_
_entity_poly.entity_id
_entity_poly.type
_entity_poly.pdbx_seq_one_letter_code
_entity_poly.pdbx_strand_id
1 'polypeptide(L)'
;NLPHDKRFKPENIILVGLMPGPKELKTDEINGYLEPLIDDLKQLYVGMRIPTHEFPNGVCVHAALLMVACDIPVARKTSGFTAHNSTCACYRCSWQFTGLGSSNQVDFRGFDYSRWNICSGAESRLHAEEWKDASTLSERHQLEIENGAQCLQLQRLGYFDLVRGTIIDPIHNLFLG
;
A
#
# COMPACT_ATOMS: atom_id res chain seq x y z
N ASN A 1 1.17 -4.89 -21.60
CA ASN A 1 0.30 -3.75 -21.25
C ASN A 1 -0.64 -3.42 -22.39
N LEU A 2 -1.93 -3.30 -22.11
CA LEU A 2 -2.94 -2.94 -23.12
C LEU A 2 -2.77 -1.49 -23.61
N PRO A 3 -3.29 -1.11 -24.79
CA PRO A 3 -3.41 0.28 -25.22
C PRO A 3 -4.32 1.12 -24.29
N HIS A 4 -4.11 2.44 -24.24
CA HIS A 4 -4.84 3.36 -23.34
C HIS A 4 -6.37 3.29 -23.54
N ASP A 5 -6.83 3.23 -24.79
CA ASP A 5 -8.24 3.11 -25.17
C ASP A 5 -8.88 1.77 -24.76
N LYS A 6 -8.08 0.79 -24.33
CA LYS A 6 -8.55 -0.56 -23.95
C LYS A 6 -8.42 -0.86 -22.45
N ARG A 7 -7.43 -0.30 -21.76
CA ARG A 7 -7.10 -0.66 -20.35
C ARG A 7 -8.29 -0.61 -19.40
N PHE A 8 -9.15 0.40 -19.53
CA PHE A 8 -10.27 0.63 -18.60
C PHE A 8 -11.61 0.13 -19.12
N LYS A 9 -11.61 -0.66 -20.21
CA LYS A 9 -12.86 -1.28 -20.68
C LYS A 9 -13.29 -2.39 -19.72
N PRO A 10 -14.60 -2.59 -19.49
CA PRO A 10 -15.10 -3.62 -18.58
C PRO A 10 -14.54 -5.02 -18.86
N GLU A 11 -14.34 -5.39 -20.14
CA GLU A 11 -13.76 -6.68 -20.52
C GLU A 11 -12.30 -6.90 -20.08
N ASN A 12 -11.58 -5.83 -19.70
CA ASN A 12 -10.19 -5.88 -19.25
C ASN A 12 -10.04 -5.60 -17.74
N ILE A 13 -11.15 -5.49 -17.01
CA ILE A 13 -11.18 -5.27 -15.56
C ILE A 13 -11.71 -6.54 -14.89
N ILE A 14 -10.95 -7.07 -13.94
CA ILE A 14 -11.34 -8.21 -13.14
C ILE A 14 -11.66 -7.72 -11.73
N LEU A 15 -12.90 -7.93 -11.29
CA LEU A 15 -13.30 -7.66 -9.91
C LEU A 15 -12.77 -8.80 -9.02
N VAL A 16 -11.79 -8.48 -8.17
CA VAL A 16 -11.13 -9.46 -7.29
C VAL A 16 -11.72 -9.53 -5.89
N GLY A 17 -12.51 -8.52 -5.48
CA GLY A 17 -13.08 -8.48 -4.14
C GLY A 17 -14.05 -7.32 -3.96
N LEU A 18 -14.96 -7.49 -2.99
CA LEU A 18 -15.93 -6.49 -2.58
C LEU A 18 -15.88 -6.34 -1.06
N MET A 19 -15.59 -5.13 -0.61
CA MET A 19 -15.59 -4.78 0.81
C MET A 19 -16.95 -4.17 1.19
N PRO A 20 -17.55 -4.54 2.33
CA PRO A 20 -18.84 -4.03 2.75
C PRO A 20 -18.76 -2.54 3.12
N GLY A 21 -19.71 -1.75 2.64
CA GLY A 21 -19.98 -0.39 3.12
C GLY A 21 -21.06 -0.38 4.22
N PRO A 22 -21.47 0.80 4.76
CA PRO A 22 -21.10 2.16 4.35
C PRO A 22 -19.94 2.76 5.16
N LYS A 23 -19.54 2.11 6.26
CA LYS A 23 -18.46 2.59 7.11
C LYS A 23 -17.12 2.21 6.50
N GLU A 24 -16.18 3.14 6.58
CA GLU A 24 -14.82 2.88 6.18
C GLU A 24 -14.19 1.81 7.08
N LEU A 25 -13.60 0.79 6.46
CA LEU A 25 -12.98 -0.31 7.18
C LEU A 25 -11.70 0.13 7.90
N LYS A 26 -11.44 -0.52 9.03
CA LYS A 26 -10.17 -0.40 9.75
C LYS A 26 -9.07 -1.18 9.01
N THR A 27 -7.81 -0.82 9.25
CA THR A 27 -6.65 -1.48 8.61
C THR A 27 -6.65 -3.00 8.81
N ASP A 28 -6.97 -3.48 10.02
CA ASP A 28 -7.04 -4.92 10.33
C ASP A 28 -8.14 -5.65 9.55
N GLU A 29 -9.26 -4.98 9.27
CA GLU A 29 -10.35 -5.56 8.48
C GLU A 29 -9.96 -5.65 7.01
N ILE A 30 -9.35 -4.58 6.47
CA ILE A 30 -8.81 -4.56 5.09
C ILE A 30 -7.79 -5.68 4.90
N ASN A 31 -6.94 -5.92 5.90
CA ASN A 31 -6.01 -7.04 5.92
C ASN A 31 -6.71 -8.38 5.69
N GLY A 32 -7.79 -8.67 6.41
CA GLY A 32 -8.55 -9.92 6.20
C GLY A 32 -9.09 -10.07 4.77
N TYR A 33 -9.54 -8.98 4.16
CA TYR A 33 -10.05 -9.00 2.78
C TYR A 33 -8.95 -9.16 1.72
N LEU A 34 -7.75 -8.63 1.97
CA LEU A 34 -6.64 -8.71 1.02
C LEU A 34 -5.92 -10.06 1.07
N GLU A 35 -5.99 -10.79 2.19
CA GLU A 35 -5.25 -12.03 2.40
C GLU A 35 -5.41 -13.06 1.26
N PRO A 36 -6.62 -13.39 0.78
CA PRO A 36 -6.80 -14.34 -0.32
C PRO A 36 -6.16 -13.85 -1.62
N LEU A 37 -6.32 -12.56 -1.96
CA LEU A 37 -5.73 -11.96 -3.15
C LEU A 37 -4.20 -12.03 -3.10
N ILE A 38 -3.61 -11.79 -1.93
CA ILE A 38 -2.15 -11.86 -1.76
C ILE A 38 -1.64 -13.29 -1.90
N ASP A 39 -2.36 -14.27 -1.37
CA ASP A 39 -2.00 -15.68 -1.53
C ASP A 39 -2.03 -16.12 -3.00
N ASP A 40 -3.08 -15.73 -3.74
CA ASP A 40 -3.19 -15.97 -5.18
C ASP A 40 -2.06 -15.29 -5.96
N LEU A 41 -1.74 -14.02 -5.63
CA LEU A 41 -0.65 -13.28 -6.27
C LEU A 41 0.72 -13.90 -5.99
N LYS A 42 0.94 -14.48 -4.80
CA LYS A 42 2.18 -15.22 -4.50
C LYS A 42 2.29 -16.49 -5.35
N GLN A 43 1.20 -17.23 -5.51
CA GLN A 43 1.18 -18.41 -6.35
C GLN A 43 1.39 -18.06 -7.83
N LEU A 44 0.71 -17.02 -8.32
CA LEU A 44 0.86 -16.53 -9.68
C LEU A 44 2.25 -15.96 -9.96
N TYR A 45 2.94 -15.40 -8.97
CA TYR A 45 4.31 -14.94 -9.16
C TYR A 45 5.27 -16.11 -9.43
N VAL A 46 5.13 -17.20 -8.67
CA VAL A 46 5.89 -18.45 -8.90
C VAL A 46 5.50 -19.13 -10.20
N GLY A 47 4.24 -18.99 -10.62
CA GLY A 47 3.68 -19.58 -11.82
C GLY A 47 2.67 -20.67 -11.50
N MET A 48 1.52 -20.62 -12.17
CA MET A 48 0.45 -21.60 -12.04
C MET A 48 0.10 -22.17 -13.41
N ARG A 49 -0.17 -23.48 -13.46
CA ARG A 49 -0.65 -24.13 -14.68
C ARG A 49 -2.17 -24.00 -14.81
N ILE A 50 -2.63 -23.27 -15.83
CA ILE A 50 -4.06 -23.00 -16.06
C ILE A 50 -4.48 -23.65 -17.38
N PRO A 51 -5.43 -24.62 -17.36
CA PRO A 51 -6.07 -25.18 -18.55
C PRO A 51 -6.77 -24.11 -19.37
N THR A 52 -6.65 -24.16 -20.69
CA THR A 52 -7.40 -23.29 -21.61
C THR A 52 -8.05 -24.14 -22.68
N HIS A 53 -8.99 -23.56 -23.43
CA HIS A 53 -9.67 -24.26 -24.53
C HIS A 53 -8.68 -24.81 -25.57
N GLU A 54 -7.68 -24.01 -25.95
CA GLU A 54 -6.66 -24.43 -26.93
C GLU A 54 -5.57 -25.33 -26.32
N PHE A 55 -5.35 -25.24 -25.00
CA PHE A 55 -4.36 -26.05 -24.27
C PHE A 55 -5.00 -26.74 -23.07
N PRO A 56 -5.65 -27.92 -23.25
CA PRO A 56 -6.29 -28.66 -22.16
C PRO A 56 -5.32 -29.13 -21.07
N ASN A 57 -4.06 -29.39 -21.45
CA ASN A 57 -2.97 -29.71 -20.52
C ASN A 57 -2.46 -28.47 -19.75
N GLY A 58 -3.03 -27.30 -20.01
CA GLY A 58 -2.70 -26.03 -19.39
C GLY A 58 -1.39 -25.39 -19.83
N VAL A 59 -1.36 -24.08 -19.65
CA VAL A 59 -0.21 -23.21 -19.87
C VAL A 59 0.29 -22.67 -18.54
N CYS A 60 1.60 -22.48 -18.40
CA CYS A 60 2.15 -21.81 -17.22
C CYS A 60 1.87 -20.32 -17.33
N VAL A 61 1.13 -19.78 -16.37
CA VAL A 61 0.77 -18.37 -16.29
C VAL A 61 1.46 -17.76 -15.09
N HIS A 62 2.08 -16.60 -15.32
CA HIS A 62 2.63 -15.77 -14.26
C HIS A 62 1.88 -14.45 -14.20
N ALA A 63 1.68 -13.93 -12.99
CA ALA A 63 1.20 -12.57 -12.79
C ALA A 63 1.92 -11.94 -11.59
N ALA A 64 2.04 -10.61 -11.64
CA ALA A 64 2.65 -9.82 -10.59
C ALA A 64 1.86 -8.52 -10.42
N LEU A 65 1.72 -8.08 -9.17
CA LEU A 65 1.18 -6.75 -8.89
C LEU A 65 2.18 -5.68 -9.33
N LEU A 66 1.74 -4.76 -10.19
CA LEU A 66 2.59 -3.68 -10.70
C LEU A 66 2.50 -2.41 -9.85
N MET A 67 1.30 -2.06 -9.40
CA MET A 67 1.05 -0.82 -8.66
C MET A 67 -0.27 -0.86 -7.89
N VAL A 68 -0.34 -0.06 -6.82
CA VAL A 68 -1.56 0.23 -6.06
C VAL A 68 -2.00 1.65 -6.42
N ALA A 69 -3.18 1.76 -7.05
CA ALA A 69 -3.73 3.02 -7.55
C ALA A 69 -5.08 3.31 -6.86
N CYS A 70 -5.07 4.27 -5.95
CA CYS A 70 -6.24 4.69 -5.18
C CYS A 70 -6.03 6.11 -4.64
N ASP A 71 -7.08 6.69 -4.05
CA ASP A 71 -6.96 7.98 -3.37
C ASP A 71 -5.99 7.90 -2.17
N ILE A 72 -5.59 9.05 -1.62
CA ILE A 72 -4.60 9.10 -0.53
C ILE A 72 -5.04 8.28 0.68
N PRO A 73 -6.27 8.41 1.23
CA PRO A 73 -6.71 7.64 2.39
C PRO A 73 -6.63 6.12 2.17
N VAL A 74 -7.15 5.63 1.04
CA VAL A 74 -7.14 4.19 0.72
C VAL A 74 -5.71 3.72 0.45
N ALA A 75 -4.87 4.51 -0.21
CA ALA A 75 -3.46 4.19 -0.44
C ALA A 75 -2.70 3.95 0.86
N ARG A 76 -2.93 4.77 1.89
CA ARG A 76 -2.31 4.60 3.21
C ARG A 76 -2.72 3.30 3.87
N LYS A 77 -4.03 3.04 3.93
CA LYS A 77 -4.57 1.83 4.57
C LYS A 77 -4.20 0.55 3.84
N THR A 78 -4.25 0.57 2.51
CA THR A 78 -3.90 -0.58 1.66
C THR A 78 -2.40 -0.79 1.53
N SER A 79 -1.55 0.16 1.93
CA SER A 79 -0.09 0.01 1.84
C SER A 79 0.60 -0.04 3.20
N GLY A 80 -0.16 0.01 4.29
CA GLY A 80 0.38 -0.03 5.65
C GLY A 80 1.12 1.24 6.03
N PHE A 81 0.73 2.39 5.48
CA PHE A 81 1.31 3.69 5.84
C PHE A 81 0.38 4.46 6.78
N THR A 82 0.96 5.31 7.61
CA THR A 82 0.17 6.22 8.45
C THR A 82 -0.60 7.26 7.63
N ALA A 83 -1.64 7.82 8.26
CA ALA A 83 -2.52 8.80 7.64
C ALA A 83 -1.79 10.06 7.18
N HIS A 84 -2.40 10.82 6.27
CA HIS A 84 -1.82 12.05 5.71
C HIS A 84 -1.57 13.16 6.74
N ASN A 85 -2.21 13.08 7.92
CA ASN A 85 -2.05 14.01 9.03
C ASN A 85 -1.16 13.43 10.16
N SER A 86 -0.34 12.42 9.87
CA SER A 86 0.67 11.91 10.80
C SER A 86 1.98 12.70 10.70
N THR A 87 2.85 12.56 11.68
CA THR A 87 4.23 13.05 11.63
C THR A 87 5.00 12.42 10.46
N CYS A 88 4.63 11.22 10.02
CA CYS A 88 5.19 10.53 8.85
C CYS A 88 4.25 10.64 7.62
N ALA A 89 3.75 11.84 7.34
CA ALA A 89 2.73 12.07 6.31
C ALA A 89 3.13 11.64 4.89
N CYS A 90 4.42 11.58 4.55
CA CYS A 90 4.87 11.17 3.23
C CYS A 90 5.57 9.80 3.31
N TYR A 91 4.93 8.76 2.74
CA TYR A 91 5.48 7.40 2.72
C TYR A 91 6.72 7.23 1.83
N ARG A 92 7.03 8.22 0.99
CA ARG A 92 8.20 8.20 0.10
C ARG A 92 9.44 8.80 0.73
N CYS A 93 9.31 9.48 1.85
CA CYS A 93 10.43 10.09 2.53
C CYS A 93 10.53 9.61 3.97
N SER A 94 11.74 9.65 4.51
CA SER A 94 12.00 9.34 5.92
C SER A 94 11.89 10.60 6.81
N TRP A 95 11.33 11.69 6.28
CA TRP A 95 11.18 12.95 7.01
C TRP A 95 10.01 12.88 7.98
N GLN A 96 10.26 13.25 9.24
CA GLN A 96 9.23 13.40 10.26
C GLN A 96 8.87 14.88 10.42
N PHE A 97 7.60 15.19 10.18
CA PHE A 97 7.02 16.49 10.47
C PHE A 97 6.78 16.67 11.96
N THR A 98 6.80 17.93 12.42
CA THR A 98 6.63 18.25 13.83
C THR A 98 5.15 18.36 14.17
N GLY A 99 4.72 17.78 15.30
CA GLY A 99 3.37 17.96 15.82
C GLY A 99 3.17 19.37 16.41
N LEU A 100 2.02 19.98 16.15
CA LEU A 100 1.61 21.25 16.77
C LEU A 100 0.99 21.01 18.15
N GLY A 101 1.86 20.87 19.16
CA GLY A 101 1.49 20.90 20.58
C GLY A 101 0.29 20.03 20.95
N SER A 102 -0.70 20.59 21.68
CA SER A 102 -1.89 19.91 22.19
C SER A 102 -2.98 19.58 21.15
N SER A 103 -2.69 19.78 19.86
CA SER A 103 -3.62 19.48 18.76
C SER A 103 -3.13 18.29 17.95
N ASN A 104 -4.04 17.50 17.35
CA ASN A 104 -3.70 16.46 16.36
C ASN A 104 -3.28 17.05 15.00
N GLN A 105 -2.76 18.29 14.98
CA GLN A 105 -2.31 18.95 13.76
C GLN A 105 -0.80 18.77 13.60
N VAL A 106 -0.38 18.62 12.36
CA VAL A 106 1.02 18.48 11.97
C VAL A 106 1.47 19.74 11.27
N ASP A 107 2.64 20.25 11.66
CA ASP A 107 3.27 21.37 10.99
C ASP A 107 4.04 20.88 9.76
N PHE A 108 3.47 21.13 8.58
CA PHE A 108 4.11 20.84 7.30
C PHE A 108 5.09 21.93 6.84
N ARG A 109 5.24 23.03 7.62
CA ARG A 109 6.25 24.07 7.35
C ARG A 109 7.63 23.56 7.75
N GLY A 110 8.68 24.22 7.25
CA GLY A 110 10.06 23.91 7.63
C GLY A 110 10.62 22.63 7.00
N PHE A 111 9.99 22.13 5.94
CA PHE A 111 10.60 21.08 5.11
C PHE A 111 11.92 21.59 4.52
N ASP A 112 13.00 20.89 4.84
CA ASP A 112 14.35 21.20 4.37
C ASP A 112 14.76 20.20 3.29
N TYR A 113 14.76 20.66 2.04
CA TYR A 113 15.18 19.87 0.88
C TYR A 113 16.58 19.28 1.03
N SER A 114 17.50 19.94 1.76
CA SER A 114 18.87 19.45 1.93
C SER A 114 18.96 18.23 2.83
N ARG A 115 17.94 18.01 3.67
CA ARG A 115 17.83 16.89 4.62
C ARG A 115 16.80 15.86 4.15
N TRP A 116 16.29 16.01 2.94
CA TRP A 116 15.31 15.11 2.36
C TRP A 116 15.95 13.78 1.98
N ASN A 117 15.50 12.71 2.64
CA ASN A 117 15.90 11.34 2.34
C ASN A 117 14.70 10.55 1.82
N ILE A 118 14.95 9.72 0.81
CA ILE A 118 13.95 8.80 0.26
C ILE A 118 13.87 7.59 1.18
N CYS A 119 12.65 7.22 1.56
CA CYS A 119 12.41 5.97 2.29
C CYS A 119 12.60 4.80 1.33
N SER A 120 13.44 3.83 1.70
CA SER A 120 13.60 2.62 0.91
C SER A 120 12.48 1.61 1.20
N GLY A 121 12.11 0.80 0.20
CA GLY A 121 11.18 -0.30 0.40
C GLY A 121 11.69 -1.35 1.40
N ALA A 122 13.01 -1.45 1.59
CA ALA A 122 13.62 -2.33 2.57
C ALA A 122 13.43 -1.81 4.01
N GLU A 123 13.69 -0.53 4.25
CA GLU A 123 13.42 0.12 5.56
C GLU A 123 11.93 0.06 5.90
N SER A 124 11.05 0.40 4.94
CA SER A 124 9.61 0.31 5.15
C SER A 124 9.15 -1.11 5.52
N ARG A 125 9.79 -2.14 4.96
CA ARG A 125 9.48 -3.54 5.28
C ARG A 125 9.98 -3.91 6.67
N LEU A 126 11.19 -3.51 7.03
CA LEU A 126 11.76 -3.73 8.36
C LEU A 126 10.85 -3.13 9.44
N HIS A 127 10.43 -1.88 9.28
CA HIS A 127 9.54 -1.21 10.23
C HIS A 127 8.19 -1.90 10.38
N ALA A 128 7.69 -2.47 9.29
CA ALA A 128 6.44 -3.21 9.34
C ALA A 128 6.59 -4.58 10.00
N GLU A 129 7.73 -5.24 9.85
CA GLU A 129 8.08 -6.46 10.58
C GLU A 129 8.21 -6.17 12.08
N GLU A 130 8.91 -5.10 12.47
CA GLU A 130 8.99 -4.62 13.86
C GLU A 130 7.59 -4.38 14.45
N TRP A 131 6.71 -3.71 13.69
CA TRP A 131 5.32 -3.49 14.10
C TRP A 131 4.54 -4.79 14.28
N LYS A 132 4.78 -5.78 13.41
CA LYS A 132 4.11 -7.09 13.47
C LYS A 132 4.52 -7.86 14.72
N ASP A 133 5.83 -7.84 15.02
CA ASP A 133 6.46 -8.59 16.10
C ASP A 133 6.25 -7.92 17.47
N ALA A 134 5.87 -6.63 17.49
CA ALA A 134 5.47 -5.93 18.70
C ALA A 134 4.32 -6.65 19.42
N SER A 135 4.50 -6.81 20.73
CA SER A 135 3.64 -7.65 21.58
C SER A 135 2.44 -6.89 22.14
N THR A 136 2.52 -5.55 22.18
CA THR A 136 1.47 -4.72 22.77
C THR A 136 0.91 -3.71 21.78
N LEU A 137 -0.36 -3.36 21.94
CA LEU A 137 -0.99 -2.29 21.14
C LEU A 137 -0.30 -0.93 21.34
N SER A 138 0.23 -0.67 22.54
CA SER A 138 0.96 0.58 22.82
C SER A 138 2.28 0.64 22.06
N GLU A 139 3.00 -0.47 21.99
CA GLU A 139 4.26 -0.57 21.25
C GLU A 139 4.03 -0.42 19.75
N ARG A 140 3.00 -1.08 19.21
CA ARG A 140 2.56 -0.89 17.82
C ARG A 140 2.24 0.56 17.51
N HIS A 141 1.48 1.21 18.38
CA HIS A 141 1.15 2.62 18.21
C HIS A 141 2.39 3.52 18.24
N GLN A 142 3.37 3.23 19.09
CA GLN A 142 4.63 3.97 19.14
C GLN A 142 5.43 3.80 17.84
N LEU A 143 5.55 2.57 17.34
CA LEU A 143 6.22 2.27 16.07
C LEU A 143 5.52 2.92 14.87
N GLU A 144 4.19 3.05 14.90
CA GLU A 144 3.45 3.80 13.88
C GLU A 144 3.83 5.28 13.86
N ILE A 145 3.94 5.90 15.04
CA ILE A 145 4.31 7.31 15.17
C ILE A 145 5.75 7.54 14.70
N GLU A 146 6.65 6.63 15.07
CA GLU A 146 8.07 6.73 14.75
C GLU A 146 8.35 6.41 13.28
N ASN A 147 7.86 5.29 12.79
CA ASN A 147 8.28 4.77 11.48
C ASN A 147 7.26 5.06 10.37
N GLY A 148 6.04 5.45 10.73
CA GLY A 148 4.98 5.72 9.78
C GLY A 148 4.44 4.47 9.06
N ALA A 149 4.76 3.28 9.55
CA ALA A 149 4.45 2.00 8.93
C ALA A 149 3.70 1.04 9.86
N GLN A 150 2.85 0.20 9.27
CA GLN A 150 2.10 -0.89 9.90
C GLN A 150 2.27 -2.15 9.05
N CYS A 151 2.15 -3.33 9.68
CA CYS A 151 2.17 -4.59 8.93
C CYS A 151 0.88 -4.78 8.14
N LEU A 152 1.01 -5.09 6.84
CA LEU A 152 -0.13 -5.35 5.97
C LEU A 152 0.10 -6.55 5.05
N GLN A 153 -0.98 -7.18 4.59
CA GLN A 153 -0.93 -8.33 3.68
C GLN A 153 -0.05 -8.08 2.44
N LEU A 154 -0.11 -6.87 1.86
CA LEU A 154 0.66 -6.52 0.66
C LEU A 154 2.19 -6.62 0.84
N GLN A 155 2.71 -6.48 2.07
CA GLN A 155 4.15 -6.62 2.35
C GLN A 155 4.63 -8.07 2.20
N ARG A 156 3.72 -9.06 2.26
CA ARG A 156 4.04 -10.47 2.02
C ARG A 156 4.46 -10.73 0.56
N LEU A 157 4.21 -9.79 -0.36
CA LEU A 157 4.75 -9.82 -1.71
C LEU A 157 6.23 -9.41 -1.67
N GLY A 158 7.13 -10.39 -1.58
CA GLY A 158 8.58 -10.16 -1.52
C GLY A 158 9.15 -9.41 -2.72
N TYR A 159 8.49 -9.51 -3.89
CA TYR A 159 8.89 -8.83 -5.11
C TYR A 159 8.36 -7.39 -5.24
N PHE A 160 7.41 -6.99 -4.37
CA PHE A 160 6.72 -5.72 -4.49
C PHE A 160 7.26 -4.70 -3.48
N ASP A 161 7.72 -3.56 -4.00
CA ASP A 161 8.13 -2.42 -3.19
C ASP A 161 6.93 -1.49 -3.01
N LEU A 162 6.37 -1.42 -1.80
CA LEU A 162 5.20 -0.61 -1.50
C LEU A 162 5.46 0.89 -1.58
N VAL A 163 6.68 1.34 -1.25
CA VAL A 163 7.04 2.76 -1.33
C VAL A 163 7.02 3.22 -2.79
N ARG A 164 7.49 2.36 -3.71
CA ARG A 164 7.53 2.67 -5.14
C ARG A 164 6.21 2.36 -5.85
N GLY A 165 5.59 1.23 -5.50
CA GLY A 165 4.41 0.67 -6.14
C GLY A 165 3.10 1.33 -5.75
N THR A 166 3.04 2.03 -4.61
CA THR A 166 1.88 2.85 -4.26
C THR A 166 1.94 4.16 -5.01
N ILE A 167 0.95 4.47 -5.84
CA ILE A 167 0.93 5.70 -6.63
C ILE A 167 0.61 6.88 -5.72
N ILE A 168 1.26 8.02 -5.95
CA ILE A 168 0.75 9.30 -5.45
C ILE A 168 -0.29 9.74 -6.45
N ASP A 169 -1.56 9.71 -6.07
CA ASP A 169 -2.63 10.24 -6.91
C ASP A 169 -2.44 11.76 -7.08
N PRO A 170 -2.05 12.26 -8.27
CA PRO A 170 -1.90 13.69 -8.48
C PRO A 170 -3.26 14.37 -8.62
N ILE A 171 -4.36 13.63 -8.84
CA ILE A 171 -5.66 14.21 -9.21
C ILE A 171 -6.15 15.18 -8.14
N HIS A 172 -6.04 14.80 -6.86
CA HIS A 172 -6.49 15.64 -5.75
C HIS A 172 -5.58 16.86 -5.51
N ASN A 173 -4.29 16.79 -5.85
CA ASN A 173 -3.34 17.89 -5.60
C ASN A 173 -3.14 18.83 -6.80
N LEU A 174 -3.40 18.38 -8.04
CA LEU A 174 -3.18 19.19 -9.25
C LEU A 174 -4.46 19.81 -9.82
N PHE A 175 -5.63 19.19 -9.61
CA PHE A 175 -6.88 19.65 -10.24
C PHE A 175 -7.88 20.29 -9.28
N LEU A 176 -7.61 20.29 -7.97
CA LEU A 176 -8.50 20.89 -6.96
C LEU A 176 -7.86 21.99 -6.09
N GLY A 177 -6.57 22.31 -6.28
CA GLY A 177 -5.91 23.49 -5.70
C GLY A 177 -4.99 23.21 -4.52
#